data_AF-A0A8B7ZQ95-F1
#
_entry.id   AF-A0A8B7ZQ95-F1
#
_cell.length_a   1.000
_cell.length_b   1.000
_cell.length_c   1.000
_cell.angle_alpha   90.00
_cell.angle_beta   90.00
_cell.angle_gamma   90.00
#
_symmetry.space_group_name_H-M   'P 1'
#
loop_
_entity.id
_entity.type
_entity.pdbx_description
1 polymer ?
#
loop_
_entity_poly.entity_id
_entity_poly.type
_entity_poly.pdbx_seq_one_letter_code
_entity_poly.pdbx_strand_id
1 'polypeptide(L)'
;MNMLSAAQRCRCQSKWEHIVRLTASSFFSAMEGSPRRYLTGKAVCNHYNQPLSGNEIPRSGGIATMFRLPYQKTAEGLDACFVGIPLDTGTSNRSGARLGPRQIRTESCLIRLYNSLGAAPFESIQVADIGDVNINLYDLKKAVRMIKEAYSKIVATGCKPLTLGGDHTLSYPVLQAVKEKHGTVGLVHIDAHGDTSDEMLGEKIAHGTPFHRAIEEELLDPRKMVQIGLRGPQHTYDDTEWQKNQGVWVVRMEECHHKSLLPLMSEVRQMMGDTPVYISFDIDGIDPGFAPGTGTPEVGGLTPIQGMEIIRGCRGLNIIGGDLVEVSPPYDPFGTTALLGANLLFEMLCVLPGVKYPSE
;
A
#
# COMPACT_ATOMS: atom_id res chain seq x y z
N MET A 1 73.39 27.49 -6.96
CA MET A 1 73.87 28.08 -5.70
C MET A 1 73.35 27.23 -4.56
N ASN A 2 74.29 26.55 -3.89
CA ASN A 2 74.33 25.87 -2.59
C ASN A 2 73.29 24.79 -2.21
N MET A 3 73.80 23.55 -2.26
CA MET A 3 73.52 22.41 -1.38
C MET A 3 74.19 22.57 0.00
N LEU A 4 73.82 21.64 0.92
CA LEU A 4 74.45 21.16 2.19
C LEU A 4 73.57 21.47 3.42
N SER A 5 73.30 20.58 4.37
CA SER A 5 73.74 19.19 4.60
C SER A 5 72.78 18.46 5.54
N ALA A 6 72.77 17.14 5.44
CA ALA A 6 72.10 16.20 6.31
C ALA A 6 72.69 16.10 7.73
N ALA A 7 71.86 15.53 8.62
CA ALA A 7 72.18 14.59 9.71
C ALA A 7 71.99 15.12 11.14
N GLN A 8 70.94 14.63 11.80
CA GLN A 8 71.10 13.78 12.98
C GLN A 8 69.85 12.91 13.22
N ARG A 9 70.10 11.60 13.29
CA ARG A 9 69.16 10.50 13.53
C ARG A 9 68.97 10.33 15.04
N CYS A 10 67.75 10.01 15.52
CA CYS A 10 67.51 8.89 16.44
C CYS A 10 66.06 8.79 16.94
N ARG A 11 65.52 7.56 16.84
CA ARG A 11 64.60 6.90 17.79
C ARG A 11 63.17 7.44 17.92
N CYS A 12 62.21 6.76 17.28
CA CYS A 12 61.33 5.78 17.96
C CYS A 12 60.27 5.25 16.99
N GLN A 13 60.61 4.19 16.25
CA GLN A 13 59.63 3.15 15.91
C GLN A 13 59.39 2.35 17.19
N SER A 14 58.26 2.55 17.86
CA SER A 14 57.73 1.61 18.88
C SER A 14 56.44 2.17 19.52
N LYS A 15 55.31 2.21 18.80
CA LYS A 15 54.01 2.52 19.43
C LYS A 15 52.78 1.92 18.74
N TRP A 16 52.92 0.78 18.06
CA TRP A 16 51.80 0.11 17.38
C TRP A 16 51.73 -1.42 17.56
N GLU A 17 52.20 -1.96 18.71
CA GLU A 17 52.09 -3.41 19.00
C GLU A 17 51.73 -3.78 20.46
N HIS A 18 50.94 -2.96 21.18
CA HIS A 18 50.57 -3.29 22.58
C HIS A 18 49.08 -3.21 22.94
N ILE A 19 48.18 -3.38 21.97
CA ILE A 19 46.75 -3.65 22.25
C ILE A 19 46.27 -4.84 21.41
N VAL A 20 46.98 -5.97 21.53
CA VAL A 20 46.45 -7.30 21.19
C VAL A 20 47.02 -8.27 22.23
N ARG A 21 46.22 -8.55 23.27
CA ARG A 21 46.23 -9.73 24.18
C ARG A 21 45.67 -9.27 25.53
N LEU A 22 44.80 -10.11 26.12
CA LEU A 22 43.84 -9.84 27.21
C LEU A 22 42.54 -9.26 26.62
N THR A 23 41.44 -9.97 26.41
CA THR A 23 40.82 -11.04 27.21
C THR A 23 39.97 -11.93 26.29
N ALA A 24 40.43 -13.14 26.03
CA ALA A 24 39.65 -14.21 25.40
C ALA A 24 39.64 -15.40 26.36
N SER A 25 38.95 -15.30 27.49
CA SER A 25 38.79 -16.44 28.43
C SER A 25 37.73 -16.23 29.54
N SER A 26 36.66 -15.46 29.32
CA SER A 26 35.67 -15.23 30.39
C SER A 26 34.26 -14.92 29.90
N PHE A 27 33.76 -15.72 28.94
CA PHE A 27 32.32 -15.79 28.63
C PHE A 27 31.86 -17.23 28.32
N PHE A 28 32.49 -18.20 29.00
CA PHE A 28 31.94 -19.54 29.19
C PHE A 28 31.72 -19.73 30.68
N SER A 29 30.52 -20.17 31.07
CA SER A 29 30.04 -20.46 32.43
C SER A 29 29.11 -19.40 33.03
N ALA A 30 27.88 -19.38 32.51
CA ALA A 30 26.67 -19.02 33.26
C ALA A 30 25.43 -19.61 32.56
N MET A 31 25.43 -20.94 32.38
CA MET A 31 24.22 -21.70 32.04
C MET A 31 24.28 -23.03 32.77
N GLU A 32 23.76 -23.06 34.00
CA GLU A 32 23.32 -24.30 34.64
C GLU A 32 22.29 -24.02 35.75
N GLY A 33 21.12 -24.66 35.63
CA GLY A 33 19.94 -24.59 36.51
C GLY A 33 18.69 -24.14 35.72
N SER A 34 17.64 -24.93 35.46
CA SER A 34 17.01 -26.06 36.17
C SER A 34 16.25 -26.96 35.16
N PRO A 35 16.10 -28.28 35.39
CA PRO A 35 15.48 -29.20 34.42
C PRO A 35 13.94 -29.15 34.50
N ARG A 36 13.29 -28.52 33.51
CA ARG A 36 11.86 -28.76 33.24
C ARG A 36 11.71 -29.93 32.27
N ARG A 37 11.42 -31.12 32.80
CA ARG A 37 10.63 -32.12 32.06
C ARG A 37 9.23 -31.54 31.90
N TYR A 38 8.71 -31.43 30.67
CA TYR A 38 7.32 -31.77 30.32
C TYR A 38 7.15 -31.72 28.78
N LEU A 39 6.79 -32.89 28.25
CA LEU A 39 5.86 -33.16 27.15
C LEU A 39 6.25 -32.82 25.70
N THR A 40 6.38 -33.91 24.96
CA THR A 40 6.21 -34.05 23.52
C THR A 40 4.93 -33.37 23.02
N GLY A 41 5.11 -32.26 22.33
CA GLY A 41 4.13 -31.67 21.42
C GLY A 41 4.89 -30.76 20.47
N LYS A 42 4.85 -31.03 19.16
CA LYS A 42 5.39 -30.09 18.17
C LYS A 42 4.58 -28.78 18.29
N ALA A 43 5.11 -27.81 19.03
CA ALA A 43 4.71 -26.43 18.89
C ALA A 43 5.17 -25.98 17.51
N VAL A 44 4.26 -25.98 16.53
CA VAL A 44 4.45 -25.16 15.34
C VAL A 44 4.26 -23.73 15.82
N CYS A 45 5.34 -23.10 16.29
CA CYS A 45 5.36 -21.65 16.48
C CYS A 45 5.27 -21.04 15.07
N ASN A 46 4.05 -20.84 14.57
CA ASN A 46 3.85 -19.99 13.40
C ASN A 46 4.21 -18.56 13.82
N HIS A 47 5.46 -18.18 13.60
CA HIS A 47 5.93 -16.83 13.88
C HIS A 47 5.52 -15.96 12.68
N TYR A 48 4.48 -15.16 12.87
CA TYR A 48 4.12 -14.11 11.92
C TYR A 48 5.26 -13.09 11.83
N ASN A 49 5.55 -12.60 10.63
CA ASN A 49 6.55 -11.56 10.41
C ASN A 49 6.19 -10.31 11.23
N GLN A 50 7.22 -9.75 11.89
CA GLN A 50 7.08 -8.56 12.72
C GLN A 50 7.80 -7.37 12.08
N PRO A 51 7.23 -6.16 12.14
CA PRO A 51 7.97 -4.92 11.93
C PRO A 51 9.18 -4.79 12.85
N LEU A 52 10.30 -4.23 12.36
CA LEU A 52 11.45 -3.94 13.20
C LEU A 52 11.08 -2.99 14.36
N SER A 53 11.49 -3.37 15.57
CA SER A 53 11.19 -2.61 16.78
C SER A 53 11.96 -1.28 16.83
N GLY A 54 11.29 -0.23 17.30
CA GLY A 54 11.94 1.06 17.55
C GLY A 54 12.95 1.03 18.72
N ASN A 55 12.85 0.02 19.58
CA ASN A 55 13.79 -0.19 20.70
C ASN A 55 15.08 -0.90 20.25
N GLU A 56 15.04 -1.59 19.11
CA GLU A 56 16.21 -2.30 18.54
C GLU A 56 16.97 -1.39 17.56
N ILE A 57 16.24 -0.66 16.72
CA ILE A 57 16.80 0.27 15.75
C ILE A 57 15.90 1.50 15.61
N PRO A 58 16.45 2.74 15.67
CA PRO A 58 15.65 3.96 15.49
C PRO A 58 14.84 3.89 14.20
N ARG A 59 13.60 4.40 14.23
CA ARG A 59 12.67 4.34 13.08
C ARG A 59 13.19 5.05 11.84
N SER A 60 14.05 6.06 12.02
CA SER A 60 14.75 6.77 10.94
C SER A 60 15.91 5.97 10.32
N GLY A 61 16.24 4.79 10.85
CA GLY A 61 17.30 3.92 10.36
C GLY A 61 16.79 2.53 9.95
N GLY A 62 17.65 1.81 9.21
CA GLY A 62 17.32 0.52 8.60
C GLY A 62 16.94 0.65 7.13
N ILE A 63 16.73 -0.48 6.46
CA ILE A 63 16.22 -0.50 5.09
C ILE A 63 14.73 -0.14 5.12
N ALA A 64 14.31 0.81 4.28
CA ALA A 64 12.94 1.32 4.24
C ALA A 64 12.01 0.42 3.41
N THR A 65 11.72 -0.78 3.91
CA THR A 65 10.60 -1.62 3.45
C THR A 65 9.28 -1.12 4.06
N MET A 66 8.16 -1.53 3.47
CA MET A 66 6.83 -1.17 3.96
C MET A 66 6.64 -1.59 5.41
N PHE A 67 6.31 -0.63 6.28
CA PHE A 67 6.19 -0.76 7.72
C PHE A 67 7.42 -1.38 8.41
N ARG A 68 8.60 -1.35 7.78
CA ARG A 68 9.81 -2.03 8.27
C ARG A 68 9.64 -3.55 8.40
N LEU A 69 8.78 -4.14 7.57
CA LEU A 69 8.60 -5.59 7.48
C LEU A 69 9.80 -6.26 6.77
N PRO A 70 10.00 -7.56 6.93
CA PRO A 70 10.93 -8.31 6.11
C PRO A 70 10.60 -8.17 4.62
N TYR A 71 11.65 -8.10 3.79
CA TYR A 71 11.52 -8.24 2.34
C TYR A 71 11.44 -9.72 1.96
N GLN A 72 10.47 -10.08 1.13
CA GLN A 72 10.34 -11.42 0.56
C GLN A 72 10.24 -11.34 -0.96
N LYS A 73 10.91 -12.22 -1.70
CA LYS A 73 10.95 -12.14 -3.17
C LYS A 73 9.61 -12.48 -3.85
N THR A 74 8.78 -13.31 -3.22
CA THR A 74 7.52 -13.83 -3.78
C THR A 74 6.41 -13.76 -2.74
N ALA A 75 5.17 -13.95 -3.17
CA ALA A 75 4.00 -13.99 -2.27
C ALA A 75 3.75 -15.37 -1.61
N GLU A 76 4.61 -16.36 -1.87
CA GLU A 76 4.41 -17.72 -1.36
C GLU A 76 4.41 -17.77 0.17
N GLY A 77 3.39 -18.41 0.74
CA GLY A 77 3.23 -18.55 2.19
C GLY A 77 2.78 -17.27 2.91
N LEU A 78 2.49 -16.18 2.18
CA LEU A 78 1.91 -14.96 2.74
C LEU A 78 0.38 -14.99 2.64
N ASP A 79 -0.29 -14.49 3.68
CA ASP A 79 -1.73 -14.24 3.64
C ASP A 79 -2.05 -12.91 2.96
N ALA A 80 -1.16 -11.92 3.14
CA ALA A 80 -1.21 -10.61 2.49
C ALA A 80 0.20 -10.10 2.17
N CYS A 81 0.34 -9.22 1.18
CA CYS A 81 1.63 -8.62 0.85
C CYS A 81 1.50 -7.15 0.48
N PHE A 82 2.56 -6.40 0.71
CA PHE A 82 2.73 -5.06 0.16
C PHE A 82 3.55 -5.14 -1.12
N VAL A 83 3.07 -4.50 -2.18
CA VAL A 83 3.72 -4.51 -3.50
C VAL A 83 3.59 -3.12 -4.13
N GLY A 84 4.67 -2.60 -4.71
CA GLY A 84 4.64 -1.32 -5.40
C GLY A 84 4.48 -1.44 -6.91
N ILE A 85 3.77 -0.49 -7.54
CA ILE A 85 3.74 -0.32 -8.99
C ILE A 85 4.13 1.13 -9.34
N PRO A 86 5.40 1.41 -9.65
CA PRO A 86 5.89 2.78 -9.89
C PRO A 86 5.62 3.27 -11.33
N LEU A 87 4.36 3.31 -11.77
CA LEU A 87 3.92 3.74 -13.11
C LEU A 87 3.25 5.11 -13.05
N ASP A 88 3.54 6.04 -13.95
CA ASP A 88 2.76 7.30 -14.11
C ASP A 88 2.67 7.77 -15.57
N THR A 89 2.84 6.84 -16.52
CA THR A 89 2.81 7.15 -17.96
C THR A 89 1.39 7.13 -18.55
N GLY A 90 0.38 6.79 -17.74
CA GLY A 90 -1.03 6.93 -18.06
C GLY A 90 -1.65 8.24 -17.53
N THR A 91 -0.91 9.01 -16.73
CA THR A 91 -1.33 10.32 -16.22
C THR A 91 -1.48 11.35 -17.34
N SER A 92 -2.56 12.13 -17.31
CA SER A 92 -2.86 13.15 -18.34
C SER A 92 -2.28 14.55 -18.07
N ASN A 93 -2.08 14.91 -16.80
CA ASN A 93 -1.69 16.26 -16.38
C ASN A 93 -0.35 16.28 -15.61
N ARG A 94 -0.39 16.22 -14.28
CA ARG A 94 0.82 16.30 -13.43
C ARG A 94 1.37 14.91 -13.12
N SER A 95 2.49 14.55 -13.73
CA SER A 95 3.22 13.30 -13.44
C SER A 95 3.98 13.35 -12.11
N GLY A 96 4.50 12.21 -11.65
CA GLY A 96 5.26 12.09 -10.40
C GLY A 96 4.85 10.89 -9.55
N ALA A 97 3.69 10.27 -9.84
CA ALA A 97 3.16 9.14 -9.08
C ALA A 97 4.07 7.89 -9.13
N ARG A 98 4.97 7.78 -10.12
CA ARG A 98 5.99 6.71 -10.15
C ARG A 98 6.91 6.68 -8.93
N LEU A 99 7.00 7.80 -8.19
CA LEU A 99 7.79 7.92 -6.96
C LEU A 99 6.97 7.59 -5.70
N GLY A 100 5.65 7.50 -5.81
CA GLY A 100 4.71 7.22 -4.72
C GLY A 100 5.10 6.00 -3.88
N PRO A 101 5.34 4.81 -4.47
CA PRO A 101 5.64 3.60 -3.70
C PRO A 101 6.89 3.73 -2.84
N ARG A 102 7.87 4.54 -3.26
CA ARG A 102 9.10 4.77 -2.50
C ARG A 102 8.87 5.74 -1.34
N GLN A 103 8.13 6.83 -1.56
CA GLN A 103 7.86 7.79 -0.50
C GLN A 103 6.95 7.20 0.56
N ILE A 104 5.90 6.46 0.17
CA ILE A 104 5.01 5.78 1.11
C ILE A 104 5.82 4.83 2.01
N ARG A 105 6.70 3.97 1.44
CA ARG A 105 7.57 3.11 2.25
C ARG A 105 8.44 3.88 3.23
N THR A 106 8.97 5.03 2.80
CA THR A 106 9.81 5.89 3.65
C THR A 106 9.02 6.43 4.84
N GLU A 107 7.85 7.00 4.61
CA GLU A 107 6.99 7.56 5.68
C GLU A 107 6.33 6.48 6.55
N SER A 108 6.20 5.25 6.03
CA SER A 108 5.60 4.11 6.72
C SER A 108 6.35 3.70 8.01
N CYS A 109 7.59 4.14 8.20
CA CYS A 109 8.38 3.86 9.40
C CYS A 109 7.74 4.43 10.70
N LEU A 110 6.80 5.36 10.59
CA LEU A 110 6.04 5.93 11.72
C LEU A 110 4.89 5.03 12.20
N ILE A 111 4.44 4.08 11.38
CA ILE A 111 3.31 3.20 11.70
C ILE A 111 3.69 2.19 12.80
N ARG A 112 2.72 1.85 13.64
CA ARG A 112 2.87 0.94 14.80
C ARG A 112 2.09 -0.36 14.57
N LEU A 113 2.11 -1.26 15.56
CA LEU A 113 1.63 -2.63 15.41
C LEU A 113 0.11 -2.79 15.46
N TYR A 114 -0.59 -1.93 16.21
CA TYR A 114 -2.03 -1.98 16.41
C TYR A 114 -2.69 -0.71 15.89
N ASN A 115 -3.90 -0.83 15.34
CA ASN A 115 -4.74 0.35 15.10
C ASN A 115 -5.45 0.80 16.38
N SER A 116 -6.05 1.99 16.35
CA SER A 116 -6.73 2.57 17.53
C SER A 116 -7.99 1.81 17.96
N LEU A 117 -8.49 0.90 17.12
CA LEU A 117 -9.67 0.06 17.38
C LEU A 117 -9.29 -1.36 17.85
N GLY A 118 -7.99 -1.62 18.06
CA GLY A 118 -7.50 -2.89 18.59
C GLY A 118 -7.17 -3.95 17.54
N ALA A 119 -7.20 -3.66 16.24
CA ALA A 119 -6.77 -4.61 15.22
C ALA A 119 -5.28 -4.94 15.37
N ALA A 120 -4.92 -6.23 15.28
CA ALA A 120 -3.56 -6.74 15.45
C ALA A 120 -3.10 -7.56 14.21
N PRO A 121 -2.91 -6.92 13.04
CA PRO A 121 -2.67 -7.65 11.79
C PRO A 121 -1.40 -8.52 11.83
N PHE A 122 -0.30 -8.00 12.39
CA PHE A 122 0.98 -8.73 12.48
C PHE A 122 0.97 -9.88 13.51
N GLU A 123 -0.09 -10.03 14.30
CA GLU A 123 -0.30 -11.18 15.20
C GLU A 123 -1.35 -12.16 14.67
N SER A 124 -1.89 -11.89 13.48
CA SER A 124 -3.05 -12.58 12.95
C SER A 124 -2.78 -13.26 11.61
N ILE A 125 -2.01 -12.63 10.75
CA ILE A 125 -1.76 -13.06 9.37
C ILE A 125 -0.29 -12.87 8.98
N GLN A 126 0.20 -13.67 8.04
CA GLN A 126 1.57 -13.60 7.53
C GLN A 126 1.69 -12.51 6.47
N VAL A 127 2.54 -11.51 6.71
CA VAL A 127 2.66 -10.30 5.87
C VAL A 127 4.12 -9.98 5.58
N ALA A 128 4.43 -9.58 4.35
CA ALA A 128 5.76 -9.07 3.98
C ALA A 128 5.66 -7.99 2.90
N ASP A 129 6.75 -7.22 2.73
CA ASP A 129 6.96 -6.38 1.54
C ASP A 129 7.61 -7.23 0.45
N ILE A 130 6.98 -7.31 -0.72
CA ILE A 130 7.51 -8.08 -1.86
C ILE A 130 8.21 -7.22 -2.91
N GLY A 131 8.47 -5.95 -2.59
CA GLY A 131 9.14 -5.01 -3.47
C GLY A 131 8.20 -4.45 -4.53
N ASP A 132 8.75 -4.12 -5.69
CA ASP A 132 8.02 -3.49 -6.77
C ASP A 132 7.87 -4.42 -7.98
N VAL A 133 6.76 -4.28 -8.70
CA VAL A 133 6.61 -4.87 -10.02
C VAL A 133 7.59 -4.18 -10.97
N ASN A 134 8.41 -4.98 -11.66
CA ASN A 134 9.23 -4.47 -12.74
C ASN A 134 8.34 -4.16 -13.95
N ILE A 135 8.41 -2.92 -14.47
CA ILE A 135 7.54 -2.42 -15.53
C ILE A 135 8.35 -1.72 -16.63
N ASN A 136 7.71 -1.42 -17.75
CA ASN A 136 8.31 -0.62 -18.82
C ASN A 136 7.83 0.83 -18.73
N LEU A 137 8.73 1.77 -18.45
CA LEU A 137 8.40 3.20 -18.33
C LEU A 137 8.26 3.93 -19.68
N TYR A 138 8.45 3.25 -20.80
CA TYR A 138 8.44 3.82 -22.15
C TYR A 138 7.33 3.26 -23.05
N ASP A 139 6.64 2.21 -22.61
CA ASP A 139 5.55 1.57 -23.34
C ASP A 139 4.46 1.17 -22.33
N LEU A 140 3.40 1.98 -22.26
CA LEU A 140 2.28 1.78 -21.35
C LEU A 140 1.57 0.44 -21.59
N LYS A 141 1.35 0.05 -22.85
CA LYS A 141 0.68 -1.22 -23.19
C LYS A 141 1.52 -2.41 -22.73
N LYS A 142 2.85 -2.30 -22.82
CA LYS A 142 3.77 -3.30 -22.26
C LYS A 142 3.79 -3.29 -20.74
N ALA A 143 3.76 -2.12 -20.10
CA ALA A 143 3.67 -2.01 -18.64
C ALA A 143 2.41 -2.72 -18.12
N VAL A 144 1.24 -2.47 -18.73
CA VAL A 144 -0.03 -3.13 -18.40
C VAL A 144 0.08 -4.65 -18.47
N ARG A 145 0.66 -5.20 -19.55
CA ARG A 145 0.89 -6.66 -19.65
C ARG A 145 1.80 -7.19 -18.54
N MET A 146 2.90 -6.50 -18.24
CA MET A 146 3.85 -6.90 -17.20
C MET A 146 3.22 -6.86 -15.80
N ILE A 147 2.38 -5.86 -15.53
CA ILE A 147 1.63 -5.75 -14.27
C ILE A 147 0.68 -6.95 -14.12
N LYS A 148 -0.12 -7.25 -15.15
CA LYS A 148 -1.01 -8.41 -15.14
C LYS A 148 -0.23 -9.70 -14.86
N GLU A 149 0.84 -9.96 -15.60
CA GLU A 149 1.66 -11.17 -15.44
C GLU A 149 2.27 -11.31 -14.04
N ALA A 150 2.69 -10.20 -13.42
CA ALA A 150 3.20 -10.19 -12.05
C ALA A 150 2.09 -10.49 -11.04
N TYR A 151 0.93 -9.84 -11.19
CA TYR A 151 -0.21 -10.04 -10.29
C TYR A 151 -0.83 -11.41 -10.40
N SER A 152 -0.92 -12.00 -11.60
CA SER A 152 -1.40 -13.38 -11.78
C SER A 152 -0.60 -14.36 -10.93
N LYS A 153 0.72 -14.15 -10.79
CA LYS A 153 1.58 -14.97 -9.91
C LYS A 153 1.30 -14.73 -8.43
N ILE A 154 1.09 -13.47 -8.03
CA ILE A 154 0.78 -13.10 -6.65
C ILE A 154 -0.55 -13.71 -6.22
N VAL A 155 -1.64 -13.44 -6.95
CA VAL A 155 -3.00 -13.87 -6.59
C VAL A 155 -3.18 -15.39 -6.70
N ALA A 156 -2.43 -16.07 -7.58
CA ALA A 156 -2.46 -17.54 -7.66
C ALA A 156 -2.09 -18.22 -6.34
N THR A 157 -1.22 -17.60 -5.52
CA THR A 157 -0.83 -18.11 -4.19
C THR A 157 -1.94 -18.04 -3.15
N GLY A 158 -3.00 -17.25 -3.40
CA GLY A 158 -4.04 -16.93 -2.41
C GLY A 158 -3.71 -15.72 -1.52
N CYS A 159 -2.53 -15.11 -1.70
CA CYS A 159 -2.13 -13.89 -1.03
C CYS A 159 -2.98 -12.69 -1.49
N LYS A 160 -3.37 -11.83 -0.55
CA LYS A 160 -4.11 -10.58 -0.81
C LYS A 160 -3.13 -9.42 -1.02
N PRO A 161 -3.00 -8.87 -2.24
CA PRO A 161 -2.10 -7.74 -2.48
C PRO A 161 -2.68 -6.45 -1.92
N LEU A 162 -1.84 -5.67 -1.23
CA LEU A 162 -2.07 -4.27 -0.87
C LEU A 162 -1.04 -3.42 -1.62
N THR A 163 -1.52 -2.71 -2.63
CA THR A 163 -0.68 -2.05 -3.61
C THR A 163 -0.33 -0.64 -3.21
N LEU A 164 0.95 -0.31 -3.27
CA LEU A 164 1.43 1.06 -3.28
C LEU A 164 1.51 1.50 -4.74
N GLY A 165 0.60 2.36 -5.14
CA GLY A 165 0.38 2.70 -6.53
C GLY A 165 1.32 3.77 -7.09
N GLY A 166 1.24 3.87 -8.41
CA GLY A 166 1.50 5.09 -9.16
C GLY A 166 0.16 5.63 -9.65
N ASP A 167 0.01 5.90 -10.95
CA ASP A 167 -1.26 6.36 -11.53
C ASP A 167 -2.34 5.26 -11.57
N HIS A 168 -3.61 5.68 -11.64
CA HIS A 168 -4.77 4.78 -11.52
C HIS A 168 -4.90 3.77 -12.69
N THR A 169 -4.14 3.93 -13.78
CA THR A 169 -4.13 2.96 -14.90
C THR A 169 -3.74 1.56 -14.42
N LEU A 170 -2.95 1.46 -13.34
CA LEU A 170 -2.47 0.19 -12.80
C LEU A 170 -3.60 -0.74 -12.32
N SER A 171 -4.75 -0.21 -11.91
CA SER A 171 -5.82 -1.02 -11.34
C SER A 171 -6.48 -1.91 -12.39
N TYR A 172 -6.49 -1.49 -13.67
CA TYR A 172 -7.01 -2.30 -14.76
C TYR A 172 -6.29 -3.67 -14.93
N PRO A 173 -4.97 -3.74 -15.17
CA PRO A 173 -4.27 -5.03 -15.26
C PRO A 173 -4.25 -5.81 -13.94
N VAL A 174 -4.32 -5.15 -12.78
CA VAL A 174 -4.46 -5.82 -11.48
C VAL A 174 -5.80 -6.55 -11.40
N LEU A 175 -6.90 -5.88 -11.76
CA LEU A 175 -8.23 -6.49 -11.78
C LEU A 175 -8.34 -7.64 -12.80
N GLN A 176 -7.64 -7.56 -13.93
CA GLN A 176 -7.56 -8.67 -14.88
C GLN A 176 -6.95 -9.92 -14.22
N ALA A 177 -5.88 -9.76 -13.43
CA ALA A 177 -5.27 -10.86 -12.69
C ALA A 177 -6.17 -11.35 -11.53
N VAL A 178 -6.81 -10.44 -10.79
CA VAL A 178 -7.76 -10.80 -9.71
C VAL A 178 -8.89 -11.69 -10.25
N LYS A 179 -9.44 -11.35 -11.43
CA LYS A 179 -10.50 -12.14 -12.08
C LYS A 179 -10.08 -13.59 -12.36
N GLU A 180 -8.81 -13.84 -12.71
CA GLU A 180 -8.30 -15.19 -12.99
C GLU A 180 -8.43 -16.12 -11.76
N LYS A 181 -8.38 -15.56 -10.54
CA LYS A 181 -8.51 -16.33 -9.29
C LYS A 181 -9.91 -16.30 -8.70
N HIS A 182 -10.57 -15.14 -8.74
CA HIS A 182 -11.80 -14.88 -7.97
C HIS A 182 -13.07 -14.76 -8.83
N GLY A 183 -12.94 -14.75 -10.16
CA GLY A 183 -14.03 -14.37 -11.05
C GLY A 183 -14.32 -12.87 -10.98
N THR A 184 -15.50 -12.46 -11.46
CA THR A 184 -15.97 -11.07 -11.35
C THR A 184 -16.14 -10.66 -9.88
N VAL A 185 -15.62 -9.49 -9.50
CA VAL A 185 -15.58 -9.01 -8.11
C VAL A 185 -16.38 -7.72 -7.92
N GLY A 186 -16.66 -7.37 -6.67
CA GLY A 186 -17.16 -6.04 -6.29
C GLY A 186 -16.02 -5.05 -6.05
N LEU A 187 -16.33 -3.75 -6.06
CA LEU A 187 -15.37 -2.67 -5.87
C LEU A 187 -15.90 -1.60 -4.91
N VAL A 188 -15.11 -1.29 -3.88
CA VAL A 188 -15.25 -0.05 -3.12
C VAL A 188 -14.20 0.92 -3.65
N HIS A 189 -14.66 1.96 -4.36
CA HIS A 189 -13.82 2.96 -5.02
C HIS A 189 -13.94 4.30 -4.32
N ILE A 190 -12.82 4.86 -3.85
CA ILE A 190 -12.76 6.17 -3.21
C ILE A 190 -11.91 7.07 -4.07
N ASP A 191 -12.50 8.13 -4.62
CA ASP A 191 -11.87 8.97 -5.64
C ASP A 191 -12.62 10.30 -5.80
N ALA A 192 -11.94 11.35 -6.26
CA ALA A 192 -12.60 12.56 -6.75
C ALA A 192 -13.29 12.37 -8.11
N HIS A 193 -12.82 11.39 -8.89
CA HIS A 193 -13.18 11.12 -10.27
C HIS A 193 -13.88 9.77 -10.43
N GLY A 194 -14.54 9.60 -11.57
CA GLY A 194 -15.20 8.34 -11.90
C GLY A 194 -14.26 7.30 -12.51
N ASP A 195 -13.18 7.71 -13.18
CA ASP A 195 -12.23 6.81 -13.86
C ASP A 195 -12.89 5.78 -14.80
N THR A 196 -14.02 6.20 -15.37
CA THR A 196 -14.89 5.45 -16.28
C THR A 196 -15.01 6.13 -17.65
N SER A 197 -14.07 6.99 -18.01
CA SER A 197 -14.04 7.56 -19.36
C SER A 197 -13.76 6.46 -20.38
N ASP A 198 -14.41 6.56 -21.55
CA ASP A 198 -14.17 5.60 -22.62
C ASP A 198 -12.80 5.84 -23.28
N GLU A 199 -12.50 7.08 -23.65
CA GLU A 199 -11.23 7.40 -24.27
C GLU A 199 -10.65 8.69 -23.70
N MET A 200 -9.32 8.74 -23.63
CA MET A 200 -8.57 9.98 -23.38
C MET A 200 -7.66 10.23 -24.57
N LEU A 201 -7.91 11.33 -25.29
CA LEU A 201 -7.21 11.67 -26.54
C LEU A 201 -7.18 10.53 -27.58
N GLY A 202 -8.25 9.72 -27.63
CA GLY A 202 -8.39 8.59 -28.55
C GLY A 202 -7.75 7.28 -28.07
N GLU A 203 -7.15 7.25 -26.87
CA GLU A 203 -6.61 6.01 -26.29
C GLU A 203 -7.55 5.44 -25.22
N LYS A 204 -7.75 4.12 -25.28
CA LYS A 204 -8.60 3.34 -24.37
C LYS A 204 -7.97 3.03 -23.00
N ILE A 205 -6.66 3.27 -22.86
CA ILE A 205 -5.85 2.92 -21.70
C ILE A 205 -5.12 4.17 -21.20
N ALA A 206 -5.67 4.78 -20.16
CA ALA A 206 -5.11 5.91 -19.43
C ALA A 206 -5.66 5.90 -17.98
N HIS A 207 -5.20 6.82 -17.14
CA HIS A 207 -5.57 6.81 -15.73
C HIS A 207 -7.07 7.05 -15.49
N GLY A 208 -7.76 7.80 -16.36
CA GLY A 208 -9.20 8.04 -16.24
C GLY A 208 -10.10 6.99 -16.93
N THR A 209 -9.54 5.88 -17.43
CA THR A 209 -10.29 4.82 -18.13
C THR A 209 -10.32 3.43 -17.48
N PRO A 210 -9.66 3.12 -16.33
CA PRO A 210 -9.46 1.74 -15.88
C PRO A 210 -10.78 1.02 -15.57
N PHE A 211 -11.75 1.70 -14.94
CA PHE A 211 -12.99 1.06 -14.52
C PHE A 211 -14.01 0.93 -15.64
N HIS A 212 -13.90 1.76 -16.69
CA HIS A 212 -14.65 1.52 -17.93
C HIS A 212 -14.28 0.16 -18.52
N ARG A 213 -12.96 -0.09 -18.70
CA ARG A 213 -12.44 -1.37 -19.19
C ARG A 213 -12.81 -2.52 -18.27
N ALA A 214 -12.73 -2.29 -16.96
CA ALA A 214 -13.02 -3.32 -15.98
C ALA A 214 -14.49 -3.77 -15.99
N ILE A 215 -15.44 -2.86 -16.29
CA ILE A 215 -16.85 -3.20 -16.46
C ILE A 215 -17.07 -3.91 -17.81
N GLU A 216 -16.52 -3.38 -18.91
CA GLU A 216 -16.67 -4.01 -20.25
C GLU A 216 -16.12 -5.44 -20.31
N GLU A 217 -14.99 -5.70 -19.64
CA GLU A 217 -14.38 -7.03 -19.60
C GLU A 217 -14.93 -7.91 -18.45
N GLU A 218 -16.01 -7.47 -17.80
CA GLU A 218 -16.68 -8.15 -16.68
C GLU A 218 -15.68 -8.50 -15.55
N LEU A 219 -14.67 -7.67 -15.31
CA LEU A 219 -13.77 -7.77 -14.16
C LEU A 219 -14.50 -7.36 -12.89
N LEU A 220 -15.40 -6.37 -13.01
CA LEU A 220 -16.25 -5.86 -11.95
C LEU A 220 -17.73 -6.15 -12.25
N ASP A 221 -18.51 -6.48 -11.22
CA ASP A 221 -19.97 -6.41 -11.30
C ASP A 221 -20.38 -4.97 -10.98
N PRO A 222 -20.91 -4.18 -11.94
CA PRO A 222 -21.25 -2.78 -11.70
C PRO A 222 -22.31 -2.61 -10.60
N ARG A 223 -23.17 -3.61 -10.36
CA ARG A 223 -24.16 -3.58 -9.25
C ARG A 223 -23.54 -3.87 -7.89
N LYS A 224 -22.27 -4.28 -7.87
CA LYS A 224 -21.42 -4.48 -6.70
C LYS A 224 -20.26 -3.48 -6.70
N MET A 225 -20.46 -2.32 -7.31
CA MET A 225 -19.49 -1.23 -7.36
C MET A 225 -20.10 0.01 -6.72
N VAL A 226 -19.37 0.62 -5.79
CA VAL A 226 -19.68 1.93 -5.21
C VAL A 226 -18.52 2.87 -5.44
N GLN A 227 -18.80 4.10 -5.89
CA GLN A 227 -17.82 5.16 -6.04
C GLN A 227 -18.16 6.31 -5.08
N ILE A 228 -17.23 6.69 -4.22
CA ILE A 228 -17.46 7.61 -3.11
C ILE A 228 -16.50 8.80 -3.23
N GLY A 229 -17.05 10.01 -3.29
CA GLY A 229 -16.25 11.26 -3.25
C GLY A 229 -16.21 12.03 -4.58
N LEU A 230 -17.00 11.60 -5.57
CA LEU A 230 -17.04 12.20 -6.92
C LEU A 230 -17.40 13.69 -6.84
N ARG A 231 -16.57 14.54 -7.43
CA ARG A 231 -16.69 16.01 -7.42
C ARG A 231 -15.92 16.65 -8.58
N GLY A 232 -15.81 17.98 -8.52
CA GLY A 232 -15.07 18.76 -9.51
C GLY A 232 -15.95 19.27 -10.66
N PRO A 233 -15.41 20.16 -11.50
CA PRO A 233 -16.10 20.65 -12.68
C PRO A 233 -16.31 19.53 -13.70
N GLN A 234 -17.51 19.47 -14.28
CA GLN A 234 -17.92 18.43 -15.21
C GLN A 234 -17.86 18.91 -16.67
N HIS A 235 -17.63 17.99 -17.59
CA HIS A 235 -17.66 18.24 -19.04
C HIS A 235 -19.10 18.29 -19.58
N THR A 236 -20.01 17.54 -18.97
CA THR A 236 -21.44 17.56 -19.28
C THR A 236 -22.29 17.89 -18.05
N TYR A 237 -23.61 17.94 -18.20
CA TYR A 237 -24.53 18.24 -17.10
C TYR A 237 -24.55 17.12 -16.04
N ASP A 238 -24.40 15.86 -16.44
CA ASP A 238 -24.24 14.73 -15.52
C ASP A 238 -23.23 13.72 -16.08
N ASP A 239 -21.95 13.92 -15.76
CA ASP A 239 -20.85 13.00 -16.13
C ASP A 239 -20.92 11.64 -15.40
N THR A 240 -21.97 11.38 -14.62
CA THR A 240 -22.19 10.12 -13.90
C THR A 240 -23.28 9.24 -14.53
N GLU A 241 -23.93 9.69 -15.61
CA GLU A 241 -25.01 8.94 -16.27
C GLU A 241 -24.57 7.56 -16.74
N TRP A 242 -23.37 7.44 -17.32
CA TRP A 242 -22.87 6.16 -17.82
C TRP A 242 -22.73 5.15 -16.67
N GLN A 243 -22.11 5.54 -15.55
CA GLN A 243 -21.94 4.71 -14.37
C GLN A 243 -23.30 4.25 -13.82
N LYS A 244 -24.25 5.18 -13.66
CA LYS A 244 -25.61 4.87 -13.20
C LYS A 244 -26.32 3.89 -14.13
N ASN A 245 -26.15 4.05 -15.45
CA ASN A 245 -26.74 3.16 -16.46
C ASN A 245 -26.14 1.74 -16.42
N GLN A 246 -24.88 1.58 -16.00
CA GLN A 246 -24.30 0.26 -15.74
C GLN A 246 -24.79 -0.36 -14.43
N GLY A 247 -25.36 0.44 -13.52
CA GLY A 247 -25.82 0.01 -12.20
C GLY A 247 -24.84 0.31 -11.06
N VAL A 248 -23.81 1.14 -11.31
CA VAL A 248 -22.86 1.60 -10.30
C VAL A 248 -23.55 2.54 -9.31
N TRP A 249 -23.29 2.35 -8.02
CA TRP A 249 -23.73 3.29 -6.99
C TRP A 249 -22.75 4.44 -6.87
N VAL A 250 -23.13 5.60 -7.40
CA VAL A 250 -22.36 6.84 -7.28
C VAL A 250 -22.81 7.61 -6.05
N VAL A 251 -21.85 7.89 -5.15
CA VAL A 251 -22.02 8.76 -3.97
C VAL A 251 -21.19 10.02 -4.20
N ARG A 252 -21.88 11.12 -4.53
CA ARG A 252 -21.22 12.40 -4.80
C ARG A 252 -20.70 13.03 -3.51
N MET A 253 -19.70 13.90 -3.61
CA MET A 253 -19.08 14.51 -2.45
C MET A 253 -20.06 15.33 -1.60
N GLU A 254 -21.05 15.98 -2.20
CA GLU A 254 -22.10 16.71 -1.49
C GLU A 254 -22.92 15.80 -0.55
N GLU A 255 -23.07 14.53 -0.92
CA GLU A 255 -23.71 13.52 -0.07
C GLU A 255 -22.84 13.08 1.09
N CYS A 256 -21.56 13.47 1.14
CA CYS A 256 -20.63 13.14 2.24
C CYS A 256 -20.41 14.31 3.19
N HIS A 257 -20.75 15.55 2.80
CA HIS A 257 -20.47 16.74 3.60
C HIS A 257 -21.22 16.76 4.93
N HIS A 258 -20.55 17.31 5.94
CA HIS A 258 -21.09 17.60 7.28
C HIS A 258 -21.63 16.41 8.09
N LYS A 259 -21.23 15.16 7.76
CA LYS A 259 -21.66 13.96 8.51
C LYS A 259 -20.62 12.83 8.52
N SER A 260 -20.83 11.88 9.42
CA SER A 260 -20.10 10.60 9.47
C SER A 260 -20.57 9.67 8.33
N LEU A 261 -19.66 8.86 7.82
CA LEU A 261 -19.91 7.89 6.74
C LEU A 261 -20.17 6.47 7.23
N LEU A 262 -20.21 6.24 8.55
CA LEU A 262 -20.53 4.92 9.11
C LEU A 262 -21.89 4.36 8.66
N PRO A 263 -23.00 5.15 8.58
CA PRO A 263 -24.27 4.67 8.05
C PRO A 263 -24.17 4.24 6.57
N LEU A 264 -23.52 5.06 5.75
CA LEU A 264 -23.25 4.75 4.34
C LEU A 264 -22.51 3.41 4.22
N MET A 265 -21.46 3.21 5.02
CA MET A 265 -20.69 1.96 4.96
C MET A 265 -21.49 0.74 5.44
N SER A 266 -22.53 0.92 6.25
CA SER A 266 -23.45 -0.18 6.57
C SER A 266 -24.26 -0.62 5.35
N GLU A 267 -24.74 0.34 4.57
CA GLU A 267 -25.46 0.08 3.31
C GLU A 267 -24.53 -0.51 2.26
N VAL A 268 -23.29 -0.01 2.15
CA VAL A 268 -22.26 -0.60 1.28
C VAL A 268 -22.02 -2.06 1.62
N ARG A 269 -21.90 -2.42 2.92
CA ARG A 269 -21.73 -3.82 3.32
C ARG A 269 -22.91 -4.70 2.92
N GLN A 270 -24.14 -4.20 3.13
CA GLN A 270 -25.35 -4.92 2.73
C GLN A 270 -25.40 -5.12 1.21
N MET A 271 -25.06 -4.08 0.45
CA MET A 271 -25.00 -4.12 -1.01
C MET A 271 -23.96 -5.13 -1.50
N MET A 272 -22.77 -5.19 -0.89
CA MET A 272 -21.72 -6.14 -1.27
C MET A 272 -22.09 -7.59 -0.92
N GLY A 273 -22.59 -7.85 0.29
CA GLY A 273 -22.86 -9.22 0.77
C GLY A 273 -21.57 -10.07 0.81
N ASP A 274 -21.66 -11.32 0.34
CA ASP A 274 -20.52 -12.27 0.34
C ASP A 274 -19.62 -12.17 -0.90
N THR A 275 -19.91 -11.25 -1.84
CA THR A 275 -19.12 -11.05 -3.06
C THR A 275 -17.66 -10.74 -2.70
N PRO A 276 -16.66 -11.33 -3.38
CA PRO A 276 -15.26 -10.90 -3.21
C PRO A 276 -15.13 -9.41 -3.54
N VAL A 277 -14.49 -8.64 -2.66
CA VAL A 277 -14.39 -7.18 -2.79
C VAL A 277 -12.93 -6.77 -2.96
N TYR A 278 -12.68 -5.91 -3.95
CA TYR A 278 -11.44 -5.17 -4.08
C TYR A 278 -11.65 -3.74 -3.56
N ILE A 279 -10.66 -3.16 -2.89
CA ILE A 279 -10.70 -1.77 -2.43
C ILE A 279 -9.72 -0.96 -3.27
N SER A 280 -10.19 0.10 -3.92
CA SER A 280 -9.33 1.01 -4.65
C SER A 280 -9.50 2.41 -4.10
N PHE A 281 -8.39 3.00 -3.63
CA PHE A 281 -8.38 4.29 -2.95
C PHE A 281 -7.44 5.23 -3.68
N ASP A 282 -8.00 6.16 -4.44
CA ASP A 282 -7.27 7.31 -4.95
C ASP A 282 -7.06 8.33 -3.84
N ILE A 283 -5.81 8.76 -3.65
CA ILE A 283 -5.49 9.74 -2.62
C ILE A 283 -6.14 11.10 -2.88
N ASP A 284 -6.49 11.41 -4.13
CA ASP A 284 -7.18 12.64 -4.50
C ASP A 284 -8.66 12.66 -4.08
N GLY A 285 -9.23 11.53 -3.65
CA GLY A 285 -10.51 11.49 -2.95
C GLY A 285 -10.50 12.30 -1.64
N ILE A 286 -9.33 12.45 -1.03
CA ILE A 286 -9.10 13.32 0.13
C ILE A 286 -8.87 14.76 -0.33
N ASP A 287 -9.38 15.73 0.45
CA ASP A 287 -9.19 17.15 0.15
C ASP A 287 -7.69 17.52 0.05
N PRO A 288 -7.28 18.36 -0.92
CA PRO A 288 -5.88 18.77 -1.11
C PRO A 288 -5.28 19.51 0.09
N GLY A 289 -6.10 20.00 1.02
CA GLY A 289 -5.63 20.51 2.33
C GLY A 289 -4.94 19.42 3.19
N PHE A 290 -5.21 18.14 2.94
CA PHE A 290 -4.59 17.00 3.62
C PHE A 290 -3.74 16.12 2.68
N ALA A 291 -4.10 16.05 1.40
CA ALA A 291 -3.41 15.26 0.38
C ALA A 291 -2.95 16.14 -0.81
N PRO A 292 -2.05 17.12 -0.60
CA PRO A 292 -1.60 18.02 -1.68
C PRO A 292 -0.80 17.30 -2.79
N GLY A 293 -0.20 16.15 -2.46
CA GLY A 293 0.69 15.39 -3.32
C GLY A 293 -0.03 14.45 -4.28
N THR A 294 -0.82 14.99 -5.22
CA THR A 294 -1.52 14.21 -6.25
C THR A 294 -1.53 14.93 -7.61
N GLY A 295 -1.80 14.18 -8.69
CA GLY A 295 -1.81 14.67 -10.06
C GLY A 295 -2.99 15.59 -10.39
N THR A 296 -4.18 15.27 -9.86
CA THR A 296 -5.47 15.87 -10.21
C THR A 296 -6.25 16.33 -8.96
N PRO A 297 -5.73 17.29 -8.17
CA PRO A 297 -6.38 17.68 -6.93
C PRO A 297 -7.71 18.41 -7.18
N GLU A 298 -8.78 17.93 -6.56
CA GLU A 298 -10.10 18.58 -6.53
C GLU A 298 -10.44 19.06 -5.12
N VAL A 299 -10.82 20.33 -4.97
CA VAL A 299 -11.13 20.92 -3.65
C VAL A 299 -12.48 20.45 -3.08
N GLY A 300 -12.69 20.58 -1.77
CA GLY A 300 -13.94 20.24 -1.10
C GLY A 300 -14.11 18.73 -0.86
N GLY A 301 -13.01 18.00 -0.76
CA GLY A 301 -12.96 16.54 -0.68
C GLY A 301 -13.22 15.95 0.70
N LEU A 302 -12.98 14.64 0.82
CA LEU A 302 -13.10 13.92 2.08
C LEU A 302 -12.03 14.38 3.07
N THR A 303 -12.37 14.34 4.36
CA THR A 303 -11.36 14.45 5.42
C THR A 303 -10.67 13.10 5.66
N PRO A 304 -9.44 13.07 6.22
CA PRO A 304 -8.80 11.81 6.63
C PRO A 304 -9.65 10.97 7.58
N ILE A 305 -10.48 11.61 8.43
CA ILE A 305 -11.41 10.92 9.33
C ILE A 305 -12.42 10.11 8.52
N GLN A 306 -13.04 10.73 7.51
CA GLN A 306 -14.02 10.07 6.64
C GLN A 306 -13.36 8.98 5.78
N GLY A 307 -12.15 9.19 5.28
CA GLY A 307 -11.38 8.15 4.58
C GLY A 307 -11.15 6.90 5.46
N MET A 308 -10.77 7.10 6.72
CA MET A 308 -10.64 6.00 7.69
C MET A 308 -12.00 5.35 8.02
N GLU A 309 -13.09 6.11 8.16
CA GLU A 309 -14.44 5.56 8.36
C GLU A 309 -14.85 4.63 7.21
N ILE A 310 -14.54 5.02 5.96
CA ILE A 310 -14.81 4.20 4.77
C ILE A 310 -14.04 2.88 4.86
N ILE A 311 -12.71 2.92 5.00
CA ILE A 311 -11.88 1.71 5.03
C ILE A 311 -12.28 0.79 6.19
N ARG A 312 -12.44 1.33 7.40
CA ARG A 312 -12.87 0.57 8.58
C ARG A 312 -14.27 -0.01 8.40
N GLY A 313 -15.13 0.69 7.68
CA GLY A 313 -16.47 0.26 7.30
C GLY A 313 -16.48 -0.97 6.38
N CYS A 314 -15.36 -1.30 5.72
CA CYS A 314 -15.21 -2.53 4.94
C CYS A 314 -14.98 -3.77 5.81
N ARG A 315 -14.75 -3.64 7.11
CA ARG A 315 -14.60 -4.78 8.02
C ARG A 315 -15.81 -5.72 7.92
N GLY A 316 -15.54 -7.01 7.77
CA GLY A 316 -16.55 -8.05 7.58
C GLY A 316 -16.87 -8.37 6.12
N LEU A 317 -16.36 -7.60 5.16
CA LEU A 317 -16.40 -7.96 3.75
C LEU A 317 -15.37 -9.03 3.40
N ASN A 318 -15.62 -9.78 2.34
CA ASN A 318 -14.66 -10.70 1.74
C ASN A 318 -13.61 -9.95 0.91
N ILE A 319 -12.74 -9.18 1.58
CA ILE A 319 -11.72 -8.37 0.92
C ILE A 319 -10.62 -9.29 0.36
N ILE A 320 -10.37 -9.19 -0.95
CA ILE A 320 -9.39 -10.02 -1.66
C ILE A 320 -8.12 -9.27 -2.09
N GLY A 321 -8.08 -7.95 -1.88
CA GLY A 321 -6.94 -7.10 -2.20
C GLY A 321 -7.35 -5.63 -2.22
N GLY A 322 -6.37 -4.76 -2.43
CA GLY A 322 -6.64 -3.36 -2.68
C GLY A 322 -5.43 -2.56 -3.13
N ASP A 323 -5.66 -1.32 -3.55
CA ASP A 323 -4.63 -0.36 -3.92
C ASP A 323 -4.87 1.02 -3.32
N LEU A 324 -3.75 1.73 -3.10
CA LEU A 324 -3.72 3.15 -2.84
C LEU A 324 -2.87 3.79 -3.94
N VAL A 325 -3.48 4.66 -4.75
CA VAL A 325 -2.89 5.24 -5.96
C VAL A 325 -2.71 6.76 -5.90
N GLU A 326 -2.09 7.32 -6.94
CA GLU A 326 -1.90 8.76 -7.22
C GLU A 326 -1.10 9.59 -6.20
N VAL A 327 -0.43 8.95 -5.22
CA VAL A 327 0.56 9.66 -4.40
C VAL A 327 1.72 10.14 -5.27
N SER A 328 1.85 11.45 -5.40
CA SER A 328 2.83 12.13 -6.25
C SER A 328 3.79 12.99 -5.41
N PRO A 329 4.95 12.42 -4.99
CA PRO A 329 5.92 13.10 -4.13
C PRO A 329 6.41 14.48 -4.59
N PRO A 330 6.56 14.79 -5.90
CA PRO A 330 6.95 16.14 -6.33
C PRO A 330 6.00 17.25 -5.87
N TYR A 331 4.76 16.92 -5.52
CA TYR A 331 3.75 17.84 -4.99
C TYR A 331 3.48 17.65 -3.49
N ASP A 332 4.28 16.82 -2.80
CA ASP A 332 4.19 16.53 -1.37
C ASP A 332 5.45 16.99 -0.60
N PRO A 333 5.67 18.32 -0.47
CA PRO A 333 6.95 18.86 0.03
C PRO A 333 7.30 18.42 1.47
N PHE A 334 6.30 17.98 2.25
CA PHE A 334 6.47 17.56 3.64
C PHE A 334 6.24 16.05 3.84
N GLY A 335 6.03 15.26 2.79
CA GLY A 335 5.72 13.83 2.92
C GLY A 335 4.36 13.56 3.58
N THR A 336 3.47 14.56 3.68
CA THR A 336 2.20 14.46 4.40
C THR A 336 1.22 13.53 3.67
N THR A 337 1.21 13.60 2.33
CA THR A 337 0.36 12.75 1.49
C THR A 337 0.84 11.31 1.54
N ALA A 338 2.14 11.08 1.47
CA ALA A 338 2.72 9.75 1.59
C ALA A 338 2.51 9.13 3.00
N LEU A 339 2.61 9.94 4.06
CA LEU A 339 2.29 9.51 5.42
C LEU A 339 0.80 9.15 5.58
N LEU A 340 -0.10 9.98 5.03
CA LEU A 340 -1.53 9.66 4.99
C LEU A 340 -1.76 8.33 4.26
N GLY A 341 -1.12 8.15 3.10
CA GLY A 341 -1.18 6.92 2.34
C GLY A 341 -0.72 5.69 3.12
N ALA A 342 0.41 5.78 3.82
CA ALA A 342 0.89 4.72 4.69
C ALA A 342 -0.12 4.36 5.81
N ASN A 343 -0.81 5.35 6.39
CA ASN A 343 -1.86 5.10 7.38
C ASN A 343 -3.10 4.43 6.75
N LEU A 344 -3.55 4.86 5.57
CA LEU A 344 -4.70 4.26 4.88
C LEU A 344 -4.42 2.81 4.49
N LEU A 345 -3.22 2.50 3.98
CA LEU A 345 -2.78 1.12 3.71
C LEU A 345 -2.72 0.26 4.97
N PHE A 346 -2.37 0.83 6.12
CA PHE A 346 -2.42 0.12 7.39
C PHE A 346 -3.86 -0.18 7.82
N GLU A 347 -4.79 0.75 7.63
CA GLU A 347 -6.21 0.51 7.88
C GLU A 347 -6.78 -0.56 6.94
N MET A 348 -6.38 -0.58 5.66
CA MET A 348 -6.77 -1.64 4.71
C MET A 348 -6.27 -3.01 5.17
N LEU A 349 -5.02 -3.10 5.64
CA LEU A 349 -4.47 -4.33 6.22
C LEU A 349 -5.30 -4.80 7.41
N CYS A 350 -5.73 -3.87 8.28
CA CYS A 350 -6.47 -4.19 9.50
C CYS A 350 -7.87 -4.77 9.24
N VAL A 351 -8.49 -4.46 8.10
CA VAL A 351 -9.84 -4.95 7.76
C VAL A 351 -9.84 -6.27 6.98
N LEU A 352 -8.67 -6.80 6.60
CA LEU A 352 -8.59 -8.06 5.86
C LEU A 352 -9.17 -9.25 6.65
N PRO A 353 -9.80 -10.22 5.96
CA PRO A 353 -10.24 -11.46 6.58
C PRO A 353 -9.10 -12.18 7.31
N GLY A 354 -9.35 -12.57 8.57
CA GLY A 354 -8.39 -13.27 9.42
C GLY A 354 -7.68 -12.39 10.45
N VAL A 355 -7.76 -11.05 10.32
CA VAL A 355 -7.19 -10.13 11.32
C VAL A 355 -8.02 -10.15 12.61
N LYS A 356 -7.35 -10.36 13.75
CA LYS A 356 -7.96 -10.37 15.09
C LYS A 356 -8.01 -8.97 15.68
N TYR A 357 -9.01 -8.78 16.54
CA TYR A 357 -9.25 -7.57 17.33
C TYR A 357 -9.30 -8.01 18.81
N PRO A 358 -8.17 -8.12 19.52
CA PRO A 358 -8.11 -8.80 20.83
C PRO A 358 -8.96 -8.16 21.94
N SER A 359 -9.48 -6.96 21.73
CA SER A 359 -10.43 -6.28 22.61
C SER A 359 -11.89 -6.69 22.41
N GLU A 360 -12.18 -7.51 21.40
CA GLU A 360 -13.47 -8.17 21.13
C GLU A 360 -13.35 -9.68 21.34
#